data_AF-A0A918CXM3-F1
#
_entry.id   AF-A0A918CXM3-F1
#
_cell.length_a   1.000
_cell.length_b   1.000
_cell.length_c   1.000
_cell.angle_alpha   90.00
_cell.angle_beta   90.00
_cell.angle_gamma   90.00
#
_symmetry.space_group_name_H-M   'P 1'
#
loop_
_entity.id
_entity.type
_entity.pdbx_description
1 polymer ?
#
loop_
_entity_poly.entity_id
_entity_poly.type
_entity_poly.pdbx_seq_one_letter_code
_entity_poly.pdbx_strand_id
1 'polypeptide(L)'
;MPTHRTTDATPKRIRRMRTKAWRAGTAMIVDRSSRYGNPWRVEGNILTAPDGTTRSLDTPDAARKEASTRYRRWLDGEGPHTYAVGRRTFDRHRILTGLDRLRGRDLACTCPIPGSGQPDNCHATVLIDLAAHPDKSSP
;
A
#
# COMPACT_ATOMS: atom_id res chain seq x y z
N MET A 1 -30.67 -15.32 -18.28
CA MET A 1 -30.35 -15.36 -16.84
C MET A 1 -29.38 -14.23 -16.54
N PRO A 2 -29.83 -13.04 -16.09
CA PRO A 2 -28.89 -11.99 -15.72
C PRO A 2 -28.36 -12.30 -14.32
N THR A 3 -27.09 -12.67 -14.23
CA THR A 3 -26.35 -12.77 -12.97
C THR A 3 -26.28 -11.37 -12.35
N HIS A 4 -26.81 -11.19 -11.14
CA HIS A 4 -26.69 -9.97 -10.38
C HIS A 4 -25.21 -9.55 -10.25
N ARG A 5 -24.83 -8.50 -10.98
CA ARG A 5 -23.61 -7.76 -10.73
C ARG A 5 -23.86 -6.95 -9.47
N THR A 6 -23.31 -7.37 -8.34
CA THR A 6 -23.35 -6.59 -7.11
C THR A 6 -22.64 -5.26 -7.38
N THR A 7 -23.43 -4.20 -7.47
CA THR A 7 -23.01 -2.82 -7.60
C THR A 7 -22.31 -2.35 -6.32
N ASP A 8 -21.11 -1.79 -6.52
CA ASP A 8 -20.75 -0.45 -6.03
C ASP A 8 -20.37 -0.26 -4.55
N ALA A 9 -19.57 -1.18 -3.99
CA ALA A 9 -18.79 -0.87 -2.79
C ALA A 9 -17.37 -0.46 -3.19
N THR A 10 -16.99 0.78 -2.90
CA THR A 10 -15.59 1.24 -3.02
C THR A 10 -14.69 0.29 -2.24
N PRO A 11 -13.63 -0.26 -2.85
CA PRO A 11 -12.68 -1.11 -2.16
C PRO A 11 -12.17 -0.48 -0.88
N LYS A 12 -12.16 -1.25 0.21
CA LYS A 12 -11.78 -0.77 1.53
C LYS A 12 -10.40 -1.29 1.91
N ARG A 13 -9.66 -0.47 2.66
CA ARG A 13 -8.51 -0.97 3.40
C ARG A 13 -8.97 -1.59 4.71
N ILE A 14 -8.52 -2.81 4.97
CA ILE A 14 -8.69 -3.47 6.26
C ILE A 14 -7.35 -3.68 6.95
N ARG A 15 -7.38 -3.77 8.29
CA ARG A 15 -6.16 -4.05 9.07
C ARG A 15 -5.91 -5.56 9.09
N ARG A 16 -4.76 -5.97 8.56
CA ARG A 16 -4.20 -7.31 8.76
C ARG A 16 -3.74 -7.44 10.21
N MET A 17 -4.30 -8.42 10.91
CA MET A 17 -3.81 -8.82 12.24
C MET A 17 -2.91 -10.06 12.10
N ARG A 18 -1.83 -10.12 12.88
CA ARG A 18 -0.91 -11.27 12.91
C ARG A 18 -1.30 -12.31 13.99
N THR A 19 -2.60 -12.44 14.27
CA THR A 19 -3.12 -13.43 15.22
C THR A 19 -3.48 -14.71 14.47
N LYS A 20 -3.37 -15.88 15.13
CA LYS A 20 -3.62 -17.20 14.51
C LYS A 20 -5.04 -17.31 13.93
N ALA A 21 -6.02 -16.65 14.54
CA ALA A 21 -7.42 -16.70 14.13
C ALA A 21 -7.76 -15.74 12.98
N TRP A 22 -6.92 -14.74 12.68
CA TRP A 22 -7.24 -13.75 11.66
C TRP A 22 -7.24 -14.36 10.26
N ARG A 23 -8.22 -13.98 9.45
CA ARG A 23 -8.37 -14.39 8.05
C ARG A 23 -8.63 -13.15 7.21
N ALA A 24 -8.03 -13.11 6.02
CA ALA A 24 -8.21 -12.01 5.07
C ALA A 24 -9.59 -12.04 4.38
N GLY A 25 -10.31 -13.16 4.45
CA GLY A 25 -11.49 -13.36 3.61
C GLY A 25 -11.11 -13.24 2.14
N THR A 26 -11.80 -12.34 1.43
CA THR A 26 -11.54 -12.03 0.01
C THR A 26 -10.48 -10.93 -0.20
N ALA A 27 -10.00 -10.28 0.88
CA ALA A 27 -9.07 -9.17 0.78
C ALA A 27 -7.67 -9.61 0.35
N MET A 28 -7.02 -8.81 -0.49
CA MET A 28 -5.64 -9.03 -0.93
C MET A 28 -4.66 -8.51 0.12
N ILE A 29 -3.76 -9.36 0.60
CA ILE A 29 -2.66 -8.95 1.49
C ILE A 29 -1.63 -8.13 0.69
N VAL A 30 -1.47 -6.87 1.06
CA VAL A 30 -0.57 -5.91 0.39
C VAL A 30 0.49 -5.33 1.32
N ASP A 31 0.70 -5.91 2.50
CA ASP A 31 1.75 -5.44 3.40
C ASP A 31 3.16 -5.52 2.79
N ARG A 32 4.15 -5.00 3.52
CA ARG A 32 5.56 -4.93 3.09
C ARG A 32 6.15 -6.28 2.66
N SER A 33 5.59 -7.41 3.10
CA SER A 33 6.06 -8.74 2.73
C SER A 33 5.51 -9.25 1.39
N SER A 34 4.50 -8.57 0.84
CA SER A 34 3.88 -8.89 -0.46
C SER A 34 4.65 -8.27 -1.63
N ARG A 35 4.22 -8.60 -2.86
CA ARG A 35 4.71 -7.94 -4.08
C ARG A 35 4.34 -6.44 -4.16
N TYR A 36 3.35 -6.00 -3.39
CA TYR A 36 2.82 -4.62 -3.38
C TYR A 36 3.35 -3.83 -2.17
N GLY A 37 4.44 -4.29 -1.56
CA GLY A 37 4.98 -3.69 -0.36
C GLY A 37 5.61 -2.33 -0.60
N ASN A 38 5.49 -1.44 0.40
CA ASN A 38 6.20 -0.17 0.41
C ASN A 38 7.69 -0.37 0.75
N PRO A 39 8.64 0.10 -0.08
CA PRO A 39 10.08 0.07 0.23
C PRO A 39 10.41 0.82 1.52
N TRP A 40 9.77 1.97 1.74
CA TRP A 40 9.89 2.80 2.93
C TRP A 40 9.21 2.13 4.12
N ARG A 41 9.97 1.90 5.18
CA ARG A 41 9.52 1.24 6.41
C ARG A 41 9.16 2.28 7.45
N VAL A 42 8.06 2.03 8.17
CA VAL A 42 7.63 2.87 9.29
C VAL A 42 7.60 2.04 10.56
N GLU A 43 8.29 2.52 11.60
CA GLU A 43 8.34 1.94 12.94
C GLU A 43 8.10 3.06 13.97
N GLY A 44 6.89 3.12 14.54
CA GLY A 44 6.47 4.28 15.32
C GLY A 44 6.46 5.54 14.45
N ASN A 45 7.18 6.58 14.87
CA ASN A 45 7.40 7.82 14.15
C ASN A 45 8.71 7.83 13.32
N ILE A 46 9.40 6.69 13.22
CA ILE A 46 10.63 6.56 12.45
C ILE A 46 10.30 6.06 11.05
N LEU A 47 10.77 6.80 10.04
CA LEU A 47 10.76 6.43 8.63
C LEU A 47 12.16 5.97 8.23
N THR A 48 12.27 4.75 7.70
CA THR A 48 13.51 4.22 7.10
C THR A 48 13.35 4.17 5.59
N ALA A 49 14.20 4.87 4.86
CA ALA A 49 14.26 4.83 3.41
C ALA A 49 14.96 3.56 2.90
N PRO A 50 14.81 3.22 1.60
CA PRO A 50 15.41 2.01 1.04
C PRO A 50 16.93 1.92 1.14
N ASP A 51 17.61 3.04 1.14
CA ASP A 51 19.08 3.14 1.31
C ASP A 51 19.54 2.95 2.77
N GLY A 52 18.59 2.74 3.70
CA GLY A 52 18.85 2.57 5.12
C GLY A 52 18.87 3.86 5.92
N THR A 53 18.75 5.04 5.29
CA THR A 53 18.66 6.31 6.01
C THR A 53 17.38 6.37 6.84
N THR A 54 17.49 6.88 8.07
CA THR A 54 16.36 7.01 8.99
C THR A 54 16.04 8.47 9.28
N ARG A 55 14.76 8.77 9.44
CA ARG A 55 14.26 10.09 9.85
C ARG A 55 13.18 9.91 10.91
N SER A 56 13.29 10.65 11.99
CA SER A 56 12.21 10.78 12.99
C SER A 56 11.25 11.89 12.55
N LEU A 57 9.95 11.63 12.62
CA LEU A 57 8.88 12.59 12.35
C LEU A 57 8.11 12.88 13.64
N ASP A 58 7.29 13.93 13.63
CA ASP A 58 6.56 14.37 14.83
C ASP A 58 5.61 13.31 15.36
N THR A 59 4.97 12.55 14.46
CA THR A 59 4.00 11.51 14.81
C THR A 59 4.15 10.24 13.97
N PRO A 60 3.68 9.09 14.46
CA PRO A 60 3.57 7.88 13.64
C PRO A 60 2.73 8.05 12.39
N ASP A 61 1.76 8.97 12.42
CA ASP A 61 0.92 9.25 11.26
C ASP A 61 1.64 10.07 10.19
N ALA A 62 2.42 11.07 10.59
CA ALA A 62 3.30 11.82 9.70
C ALA A 62 4.32 10.89 9.00
N ALA A 63 4.90 9.93 9.72
CA ALA A 63 5.80 8.94 9.14
C ALA A 63 5.09 8.06 8.08
N ARG A 64 3.84 7.63 8.33
CA ARG A 64 3.04 6.89 7.35
C ARG A 64 2.66 7.73 6.13
N LYS A 65 2.29 9.00 6.34
CA LYS A 65 1.97 9.95 5.27
C LYS A 65 3.17 10.17 4.35
N GLU A 66 4.35 10.39 4.93
CA GLU A 66 5.58 10.54 4.17
C GLU A 66 5.94 9.24 3.41
N ALA A 67 5.82 8.08 4.05
CA ALA A 67 6.08 6.79 3.42
C ALA A 67 5.13 6.51 2.24
N SER A 68 3.82 6.78 2.38
CA SER A 68 2.84 6.59 1.31
C SER A 68 3.01 7.61 0.18
N THR A 69 3.39 8.85 0.50
CA THR A 69 3.72 9.88 -0.49
C THR A 69 4.92 9.47 -1.35
N ARG A 70 6.02 9.02 -0.72
CA ARG A 70 7.20 8.54 -1.44
C ARG A 70 6.92 7.30 -2.28
N TYR A 71 6.08 6.40 -1.75
CA TYR A 71 5.63 5.23 -2.48
C TYR A 71 4.83 5.60 -3.74
N ARG A 72 3.88 6.55 -3.64
CA ARG A 72 3.14 7.08 -4.80
C ARG A 72 4.09 7.63 -5.86
N ARG A 73 4.99 8.54 -5.47
CA ARG A 73 6.00 9.16 -6.35
C ARG A 73 6.89 8.13 -7.04
N TRP A 74 7.33 7.10 -6.31
CA TRP A 74 8.12 6.02 -6.88
C TRP A 74 7.36 5.22 -7.95
N LEU A 75 6.08 4.92 -7.69
CA LEU A 75 5.20 4.29 -8.67
C LEU A 75 4.91 5.21 -9.88
N ASP A 76 4.97 6.53 -9.70
CA ASP A 76 4.82 7.53 -10.77
C ASP A 76 6.12 7.80 -11.55
N GLY A 77 7.22 7.09 -11.26
CA GLY A 77 8.44 7.18 -12.04
C GLY A 77 9.63 7.81 -11.32
N GLU A 78 9.45 8.40 -10.13
CA GLU A 78 10.59 8.98 -9.39
C GLU A 78 11.57 7.91 -8.88
N GLY A 79 12.87 8.14 -9.06
CA GLY A 79 13.92 7.25 -8.59
C GLY A 79 14.09 5.96 -9.40
N PRO A 80 14.86 4.98 -8.90
CA PRO A 80 15.15 3.74 -9.60
C PRO A 80 13.92 2.84 -9.71
N HIS A 81 13.87 1.99 -10.75
CA HIS A 81 12.80 1.01 -10.93
C HIS A 81 12.72 0.00 -9.77
N THR A 82 13.86 -0.30 -9.15
CA THR A 82 13.97 -1.31 -8.09
C THR A 82 14.70 -0.79 -6.87
N TYR A 83 14.26 -1.19 -5.69
CA TYR A 83 14.96 -1.01 -4.44
C TYR A 83 15.28 -2.37 -3.80
N ALA A 84 16.54 -2.61 -3.47
CA ALA A 84 16.97 -3.75 -2.66
C ALA A 84 17.04 -3.33 -1.18
N VAL A 85 16.22 -3.95 -0.32
CA VAL A 85 16.21 -3.69 1.12
C VAL A 85 16.32 -5.00 1.89
N GLY A 86 17.52 -5.27 2.40
CA GLY A 86 17.87 -6.57 2.98
C GLY A 86 17.70 -7.68 1.94
N ARG A 87 16.94 -8.72 2.28
CA ARG A 87 16.68 -9.87 1.38
C ARG A 87 15.52 -9.65 0.39
N ARG A 88 14.95 -8.44 0.30
CA ARG A 88 13.79 -8.16 -0.55
C ARG A 88 14.13 -7.14 -1.62
N THR A 89 13.65 -7.40 -2.83
CA THR A 89 13.64 -6.44 -3.93
C THR A 89 12.21 -5.96 -4.14
N PHE A 90 12.02 -4.65 -4.08
CA PHE A 90 10.79 -3.99 -4.46
C PHE A 90 10.94 -3.48 -5.89
N ASP A 91 9.98 -3.77 -6.74
CA ASP A 91 10.02 -3.47 -8.18
C ASP A 91 8.70 -2.80 -8.57
N ARG A 92 8.77 -1.53 -9.01
CA ARG A 92 7.57 -0.77 -9.38
C ARG A 92 6.90 -1.34 -10.63
N HIS A 93 7.67 -1.81 -11.60
CA HIS A 93 7.11 -2.40 -12.82
C HIS A 93 6.31 -3.66 -12.48
N ARG A 94 6.82 -4.48 -11.57
CA ARG A 94 6.07 -5.64 -11.05
C ARG A 94 4.80 -5.24 -10.29
N ILE A 95 4.74 -4.08 -9.67
CA ILE A 95 3.54 -3.58 -8.99
C ILE A 95 2.52 -3.10 -10.02
N LEU A 96 2.94 -2.22 -10.92
CA LEU A 96 2.10 -1.57 -11.94
C LEU A 96 1.44 -2.60 -12.87
N THR A 97 2.20 -3.59 -13.35
CA THR A 97 1.67 -4.68 -14.20
C THR A 97 0.75 -5.67 -13.46
N GLY A 98 0.56 -5.50 -12.15
CA GLY A 98 -0.34 -6.32 -11.34
C GLY A 98 -1.54 -5.58 -10.73
N LEU A 99 -1.75 -4.31 -11.07
CA LEU A 99 -2.82 -3.49 -10.52
C LEU A 99 -4.22 -4.01 -10.89
N ASP A 100 -4.36 -4.64 -12.05
CA ASP A 100 -5.58 -5.33 -12.50
C ASP A 100 -6.10 -6.31 -11.44
N ARG A 101 -5.19 -7.01 -10.76
CA ARG A 101 -5.53 -8.00 -9.73
C ARG A 101 -6.11 -7.38 -8.46
N LEU A 102 -5.87 -6.09 -8.24
CA LEU A 102 -6.35 -5.35 -7.07
C LEU A 102 -7.68 -4.64 -7.33
N ARG A 103 -8.07 -4.48 -8.60
CA ARG A 103 -9.29 -3.75 -8.98
C ARG A 103 -10.52 -4.36 -8.31
N GLY A 104 -11.29 -3.52 -7.61
CA GLY A 104 -12.51 -3.94 -6.95
C GLY A 104 -12.32 -4.81 -5.71
N ARG A 105 -11.09 -4.95 -5.18
CA ARG A 105 -10.80 -5.79 -4.01
C ARG A 105 -10.38 -4.98 -2.80
N ASP A 106 -10.90 -5.37 -1.65
CA ASP A 106 -10.39 -4.91 -0.36
C ASP A 106 -8.91 -5.27 -0.20
N LEU A 107 -8.14 -4.38 0.42
CA LEU A 107 -6.71 -4.56 0.63
C LEU A 107 -6.37 -4.64 2.12
N ALA A 108 -5.59 -5.64 2.50
CA ALA A 108 -5.18 -5.88 3.88
C ALA A 108 -3.72 -5.48 4.11
N CYS A 109 -3.50 -4.52 5.00
CA CYS A 109 -2.17 -4.09 5.45
C CYS A 109 -2.09 -4.08 6.98
N THR A 110 -0.91 -4.25 7.56
CA THR A 110 -0.73 -4.26 9.03
C THR A 110 -0.82 -2.89 9.68
N CYS A 111 -0.82 -1.79 8.89
CA CYS A 111 -0.96 -0.43 9.41
C CYS A 111 -2.27 -0.26 10.19
N PRO A 112 -2.28 0.51 11.30
CA PRO A 112 -3.51 0.81 12.03
C PRO A 112 -4.55 1.50 11.13
N ILE A 113 -5.83 1.27 11.40
CA ILE A 113 -6.92 2.06 10.80
C ILE A 113 -6.90 3.45 11.46
N PRO A 114 -7.01 4.55 10.70
CA PRO A 114 -7.10 5.89 11.28
C PRO A 114 -8.37 6.05 12.15
N GLY A 115 -8.39 7.07 13.01
CA GLY A 115 -9.61 7.44 13.72
C GLY A 115 -10.71 7.92 12.75
N SER A 116 -11.96 7.93 13.21
CA SER A 116 -13.07 8.46 12.42
C SER A 116 -12.79 9.91 11.99
N GLY A 117 -13.00 10.21 10.71
CA GLY A 117 -12.74 11.53 10.12
C GLY A 117 -11.27 11.86 9.83
N GLN A 118 -10.32 10.98 10.17
CA GLN A 118 -8.90 11.18 9.86
C GLN A 118 -8.52 10.55 8.51
N PRO A 119 -7.54 11.13 7.78
CA PRO A 119 -7.07 10.57 6.53
C PRO A 119 -6.36 9.23 6.72
N ASP A 120 -6.50 8.33 5.75
CA ASP A 120 -5.82 7.03 5.77
C ASP A 120 -4.49 7.07 5.00
N ASN A 121 -3.41 7.27 5.76
CA ASN A 121 -2.05 7.43 5.25
C ASN A 121 -1.32 6.09 4.98
N CYS A 122 -2.06 4.97 4.85
CA CYS A 122 -1.47 3.68 4.50
C CYS A 122 -1.18 3.58 2.99
N HIS A 123 -0.10 2.91 2.59
CA HIS A 123 0.22 2.70 1.17
C HIS A 123 -0.84 1.89 0.41
N ALA A 124 -1.69 1.13 1.11
CA ALA A 124 -2.78 0.40 0.48
C ALA A 124 -3.84 1.34 -0.13
N THR A 125 -4.01 2.58 0.37
CA THR A 125 -4.93 3.55 -0.25
C THR A 125 -4.41 4.02 -1.60
N VAL A 126 -3.09 4.18 -1.75
CA VAL A 126 -2.43 4.45 -3.03
C VAL A 126 -2.71 3.32 -4.03
N LEU A 127 -2.63 2.06 -3.59
CA LEU A 127 -2.90 0.91 -4.46
C LEU A 127 -4.38 0.82 -4.89
N ILE A 128 -5.32 1.18 -3.99
CA ILE A 128 -6.75 1.25 -4.32
C ILE A 128 -7.00 2.30 -5.40
N ASP A 129 -6.44 3.51 -5.22
CA ASP A 129 -6.57 4.61 -6.18
C ASP A 129 -6.00 4.24 -7.55
N LEU A 130 -4.78 3.70 -7.58
CA LEU A 130 -4.13 3.26 -8.82
C LEU A 130 -4.87 2.11 -9.52
N ALA A 131 -5.41 1.15 -8.77
CA ALA A 131 -6.17 0.05 -9.36
C ALA A 131 -7.51 0.50 -9.96
N ALA A 132 -8.11 1.55 -9.39
CA ALA A 132 -9.31 2.20 -9.92
C ALA A 132 -9.01 3.08 -11.14
N HIS A 133 -7.83 3.70 -11.19
CA HIS A 133 -7.44 4.66 -12.23
C HIS A 133 -6.05 4.35 -12.82
N PRO A 134 -5.87 3.23 -13.55
CA PRO A 134 -4.56 2.84 -14.06
C PRO A 134 -3.96 3.88 -15.02
N ASP A 135 -4.81 4.59 -15.78
CA ASP A 135 -4.43 5.59 -16.78
C ASP A 135 -3.79 6.85 -16.17
N LYS A 136 -3.85 7.03 -14.84
CA LYS A 136 -3.21 8.14 -14.11
C LYS A 136 -1.77 7.84 -13.67
N SER A 137 -1.26 6.65 -13.97
CA SER A 137 0.15 6.30 -13.79
C SER A 137 0.83 6.52 -15.14
N SER A 138 1.61 7.61 -15.28
CA SER A 138 2.28 7.92 -16.56
C SER A 138 3.18 6.77 -17.03
N PRO A 139 3.32 6.58 -18.36
CA PRO A 139 4.21 5.58 -18.95
C PRO A 139 5.69 5.84 -18.67
#